data_AF-A0A930N2Q7-F1
#
_entry.id   AF-A0A930N2Q7-F1
#
_cell.length_a   1.000
_cell.length_b   1.000
_cell.length_c   1.000
_cell.angle_alpha   90.00
_cell.angle_beta   90.00
_cell.angle_gamma   90.00
#
_symmetry.space_group_name_H-M   'P 1'
#
loop_
_entity.id
_entity.type
_entity.pdbx_description
1 polymer ?
#
loop_
_entity_poly.entity_id
_entity_poly.type
_entity_poly.pdbx_seq_one_letter_code
_entity_poly.pdbx_strand_id
1 'polypeptide(L)'
;MKQLRALLFTTLLLVSSLALNAQTTKYAAIIKALGQTELLDEDRRTQLATLLAQDSALSLPMELDLGAKLLAVSEHSLRLQTSPVGTAELRLLQLTSGQGLLTTLIETVSSPQVDARISFLSASGEALPSTTLLRLPSSEDFLRGLQLP
;
A
#
# COMPACT_ATOMS: atom_id res chain seq x y z
N MET A 1 25.33 -35.69 -25.30
CA MET A 1 25.68 -35.16 -23.96
C MET A 1 25.81 -33.63 -23.88
N LYS A 2 26.16 -32.89 -24.95
CA LYS A 2 26.30 -31.43 -24.91
C LYS A 2 24.97 -30.66 -24.79
N GLN A 3 23.90 -31.15 -25.42
CA GLN A 3 22.60 -30.47 -25.41
C GLN A 3 21.84 -30.58 -24.07
N LEU A 4 22.03 -31.69 -23.33
CA LEU A 4 21.45 -31.85 -22.00
C LEU A 4 22.04 -30.83 -21.00
N ARG A 5 23.34 -30.52 -21.13
CA ARG A 5 24.02 -29.51 -20.30
C ARG A 5 23.56 -28.09 -20.64
N ALA A 6 23.33 -27.78 -21.91
CA ALA A 6 22.81 -26.48 -22.33
C ALA A 6 21.38 -26.24 -21.82
N LEU A 7 20.51 -27.27 -21.85
CA LEU A 7 19.15 -27.19 -21.33
C LEU A 7 19.12 -27.00 -19.80
N LEU A 8 20.03 -27.65 -19.07
CA LEU A 8 20.19 -27.50 -17.63
C LEU A 8 20.67 -26.09 -17.24
N PHE A 9 21.55 -25.50 -18.06
CA PHE A 9 22.01 -24.13 -17.82
C PHE A 9 20.93 -23.09 -18.08
N THR A 10 20.11 -23.25 -19.13
CA THR A 10 19.02 -22.31 -19.41
C THR A 10 17.89 -22.41 -18.38
N THR A 11 17.56 -23.60 -17.88
CA THR A 11 16.58 -23.75 -16.80
C THR A 11 17.08 -23.20 -15.47
N LEU A 12 18.36 -23.41 -15.13
CA LEU A 12 18.94 -22.86 -13.90
C LEU A 12 19.04 -21.31 -13.93
N LEU A 13 19.32 -20.73 -15.09
CA LEU A 13 19.28 -19.27 -15.30
C LEU A 13 17.86 -18.71 -15.18
N LEU A 14 16.86 -19.38 -15.76
CA LEU A 14 15.46 -18.99 -15.62
C LEU A 14 14.98 -19.08 -14.16
N VAL A 15 15.31 -20.15 -13.45
CA VAL A 15 14.91 -20.33 -12.05
C VAL A 15 15.58 -19.27 -11.16
N SER A 16 16.81 -18.85 -11.48
CA SER A 16 17.49 -17.79 -10.74
C SER A 16 16.84 -16.40 -10.94
N SER A 17 16.35 -16.10 -12.14
CA SER A 17 15.60 -14.86 -12.38
C SER A 17 14.18 -14.88 -11.80
N LEU A 18 13.53 -16.05 -11.70
CA LEU A 18 12.28 -16.17 -10.95
C LEU A 18 12.49 -16.07 -9.43
N ALA A 19 13.60 -16.62 -8.89
CA ALA A 19 13.91 -16.55 -7.47
C ALA A 19 14.24 -15.11 -7.01
N LEU A 20 14.79 -14.27 -7.89
CA LEU A 20 15.02 -12.85 -7.61
C LEU A 20 13.71 -12.06 -7.44
N ASN A 21 12.63 -12.48 -8.11
CA ASN A 21 11.28 -11.91 -7.95
C ASN A 21 10.55 -12.42 -6.70
N ALA A 22 11.03 -13.49 -6.06
CA ALA A 22 10.45 -14.09 -4.86
C ALA A 22 11.22 -13.72 -3.58
N GLN A 23 12.01 -12.64 -3.62
CA GLN A 23 12.62 -12.08 -2.42
C GLN A 23 11.49 -11.44 -1.60
N THR A 24 11.00 -12.16 -0.59
CA THR A 24 9.97 -11.69 0.34
C THR A 24 10.53 -10.56 1.19
N THR A 25 10.54 -9.37 0.60
CA THR A 25 10.89 -8.14 1.30
C THR A 25 9.86 -7.87 2.39
N LYS A 26 10.30 -7.32 3.51
CA LYS A 26 9.46 -6.95 4.66
C LYS A 26 8.19 -6.19 4.26
N TYR A 27 8.28 -5.37 3.20
CA TYR A 27 7.18 -4.55 2.70
C TYR A 27 6.54 -5.09 1.41
N ALA A 28 6.78 -6.34 1.01
CA ALA A 28 6.30 -6.89 -0.26
C ALA A 28 4.78 -6.75 -0.46
N ALA A 29 3.99 -7.00 0.59
CA ALA A 29 2.54 -6.86 0.53
C ALA A 29 2.10 -5.40 0.31
N ILE A 30 2.81 -4.45 0.94
CA ILE A 30 2.58 -3.02 0.77
C ILE A 30 2.95 -2.56 -0.63
N ILE A 31 4.10 -2.99 -1.15
CA ILE A 31 4.55 -2.67 -2.51
C ILE A 31 3.53 -3.18 -3.53
N LYS A 32 3.06 -4.42 -3.37
CA LYS A 32 2.02 -5.00 -4.24
C LYS A 32 0.73 -4.19 -4.17
N ALA A 33 0.27 -3.86 -2.96
CA ALA A 33 -0.95 -3.09 -2.76
C ALA A 33 -0.84 -1.67 -3.33
N LEU A 34 0.31 -1.01 -3.15
CA LEU A 34 0.59 0.30 -3.74
C LEU A 34 0.54 0.25 -5.28
N GLY A 35 1.06 -0.83 -5.88
CA GLY A 35 0.99 -1.07 -7.33
C GLY A 35 -0.44 -1.20 -7.87
N GLN A 36 -1.41 -1.48 -7.00
CA GLN A 36 -2.84 -1.54 -7.34
C GLN A 36 -3.55 -0.20 -7.17
N THR A 37 -2.86 0.81 -6.65
CA THR A 37 -3.38 2.17 -6.48
C THR A 37 -2.78 3.12 -7.50
N GLU A 38 -3.52 4.18 -7.82
CA GLU A 38 -3.06 5.31 -8.64
C GLU A 38 -2.43 6.44 -7.79
N LEU A 39 -2.01 6.15 -6.55
CA LEU A 39 -1.46 7.16 -5.64
C LEU A 39 -0.13 7.76 -6.10
N LEU A 40 0.65 6.96 -6.82
CA LEU A 40 1.96 7.31 -7.34
C LEU A 40 2.05 6.82 -8.78
N ASP A 41 2.78 7.55 -9.61
CA ASP A 41 3.12 7.10 -10.96
C ASP A 41 4.07 5.89 -10.93
N GLU A 42 4.20 5.20 -12.06
CA GLU A 42 5.00 3.99 -12.18
C GLU A 42 6.45 4.17 -11.73
N ASP A 43 7.06 5.30 -12.11
CA ASP A 43 8.45 5.61 -11.79
C ASP A 43 8.63 5.79 -10.27
N ARG A 44 7.76 6.57 -9.62
CA ARG A 44 7.80 6.77 -8.16
C ARG A 44 7.50 5.49 -7.39
N ARG A 45 6.56 4.67 -7.87
CA ARG A 45 6.29 3.36 -7.26
C ARG A 45 7.49 2.46 -7.33
N THR A 46 8.19 2.43 -8.46
CA THR A 46 9.39 1.60 -8.65
C THR A 46 10.54 2.09 -7.76
N GLN A 47 10.75 3.40 -7.67
CA GLN A 47 11.75 4.00 -6.78
C GLN A 47 11.45 3.67 -5.31
N LEU A 48 10.21 3.88 -4.86
CA LEU A 48 9.78 3.55 -3.50
C LEU A 48 9.91 2.05 -3.21
N ALA A 49 9.49 1.17 -4.14
CA ALA A 49 9.65 -0.27 -4.00
C ALA A 49 11.12 -0.67 -3.85
N THR A 50 12.02 -0.05 -4.62
CA THR A 50 13.46 -0.28 -4.55
C THR A 50 14.03 0.15 -3.19
N LEU A 51 13.62 1.32 -2.70
CA LEU A 51 14.05 1.83 -1.39
C LEU A 51 13.56 0.95 -0.24
N LEU A 52 12.29 0.53 -0.28
CA LEU A 52 11.70 -0.38 0.70
C LEU A 52 12.37 -1.76 0.66
N ALA A 53 12.78 -2.24 -0.51
CA ALA A 53 13.46 -3.53 -0.66
C ALA A 53 14.89 -3.53 -0.07
N GLN A 54 15.55 -2.36 -0.01
CA GLN A 54 16.92 -2.22 0.50
C GLN A 54 17.00 -2.13 2.04
N ASP A 55 15.85 -2.03 2.73
CA ASP A 55 15.63 -1.98 4.20
C ASP A 55 16.89 -1.82 5.08
N SER A 56 17.44 -0.60 5.12
CA SER A 56 18.47 -0.21 6.08
C SER A 56 18.10 1.17 6.64
N ALA A 57 17.36 1.16 7.75
CA ALA A 57 16.99 2.34 8.55
C ALA A 57 16.54 3.56 7.72
N LEU A 58 15.41 3.42 7.02
CA LEU A 58 14.78 4.53 6.29
C LEU A 58 14.62 5.76 7.21
N SER A 59 15.32 6.86 6.89
CA SER A 59 15.14 8.12 7.61
C SER A 59 13.84 8.77 7.15
N LEU A 60 12.86 8.82 8.04
CA LEU A 60 11.55 9.41 7.79
C LEU A 60 11.46 10.81 8.43
N PRO A 61 10.77 11.78 7.80
CA PRO A 61 10.13 11.68 6.49
C PRO A 61 11.14 11.68 5.34
N MET A 62 10.80 10.99 4.24
CA MET A 62 11.64 10.88 3.04
C MET A 62 10.93 11.54 1.85
N GLU A 63 11.63 12.39 1.11
CA GLU A 63 11.10 12.99 -0.13
C GLU A 63 11.10 11.95 -1.26
N LEU A 64 9.99 11.88 -2.01
CA LEU A 64 9.81 11.01 -3.17
C LEU A 64 9.79 11.82 -4.49
N ASP A 65 10.32 13.05 -4.46
CA ASP A 65 10.26 14.09 -5.49
C ASP A 65 8.88 14.72 -5.75
N LEU A 66 8.90 15.94 -6.32
CA LEU A 66 7.73 16.74 -6.71
C LEU A 66 6.71 17.02 -5.58
N GLY A 67 7.18 17.10 -4.33
CA GLY A 67 6.38 17.49 -3.16
C GLY A 67 5.63 16.34 -2.47
N ALA A 68 5.81 15.10 -2.93
CA ALA A 68 5.33 13.92 -2.23
C ALA A 68 6.36 13.43 -1.20
N LYS A 69 5.91 13.07 0.00
CA LYS A 69 6.78 12.61 1.09
C LYS A 69 6.28 11.31 1.68
N LEU A 70 7.17 10.34 1.85
CA LEU A 70 6.91 9.18 2.70
C LEU A 70 7.04 9.61 4.16
N LEU A 71 5.93 9.59 4.89
CA LEU A 71 5.88 9.99 6.29
C LEU A 71 6.11 8.81 7.24
N ALA A 72 5.52 7.65 6.91
CA ALA A 72 5.63 6.44 7.70
C ALA A 72 5.49 5.20 6.82
N VAL A 73 6.19 4.13 7.19
CA VAL A 73 6.03 2.82 6.58
C VAL A 73 6.16 1.72 7.63
N SER A 74 5.33 0.71 7.49
CA SER A 74 5.35 -0.54 8.25
C SER A 74 5.00 -1.70 7.31
N GLU A 75 5.02 -2.93 7.82
CA GLU A 75 4.64 -4.13 7.06
C GLU A 75 3.16 -4.13 6.64
N HIS A 76 2.33 -3.31 7.29
CA HIS A 76 0.88 -3.30 7.11
C HIS A 76 0.32 -1.92 6.79
N SER A 77 1.16 -0.89 6.78
CA SER A 77 0.73 0.47 6.46
C SER A 77 1.81 1.28 5.77
N LEU A 78 1.37 2.21 4.93
CA LEU A 78 2.22 3.18 4.26
C LEU A 78 1.50 4.52 4.23
N ARG A 79 2.15 5.57 4.74
CA ARG A 79 1.59 6.91 4.82
C ARG A 79 2.41 7.89 4.00
N LEU A 80 1.75 8.51 3.04
CA LEU A 80 2.28 9.52 2.14
C LEU A 80 1.65 10.88 2.44
N GLN A 81 2.47 11.92 2.35
CA GLN A 81 2.01 13.27 2.07
C GLN A 81 2.00 13.42 0.54
N THR A 82 0.82 13.69 -0.04
CA THR A 82 0.67 13.85 -1.49
C THR A 82 0.66 15.32 -1.90
N SER A 83 0.37 16.23 -0.96
CA SER A 83 0.42 17.68 -1.16
C SER A 83 0.60 18.41 0.19
N PRO A 84 0.74 19.75 0.23
CA PRO A 84 0.82 20.49 1.49
C PRO A 84 -0.38 20.29 2.43
N VAL A 85 -1.54 19.93 1.88
CA VAL A 85 -2.80 19.75 2.60
C VAL A 85 -3.39 18.34 2.46
N GLY A 86 -2.72 17.45 1.73
CA GLY A 86 -3.20 16.12 1.38
C GLY A 86 -2.29 15.03 1.91
N THR A 87 -2.88 14.03 2.56
CA THR A 87 -2.19 12.80 2.96
C THR A 87 -2.96 11.58 2.49
N ALA A 88 -2.25 10.54 2.07
CA ALA A 88 -2.81 9.24 1.73
C ALA A 88 -2.20 8.18 2.66
N GLU A 89 -3.03 7.33 3.23
CA GLU A 89 -2.60 6.19 4.04
C GLU A 89 -3.16 4.90 3.45
N LEU A 90 -2.26 4.03 3.03
CA LEU A 90 -2.54 2.68 2.58
C LEU A 90 -2.39 1.73 3.76
N ARG A 91 -3.39 0.91 4.04
CA ARG A 91 -3.39 -0.11 5.10
C ARG A 91 -3.81 -1.47 4.58
N LEU A 92 -3.16 -2.51 5.07
CA LEU A 92 -3.51 -3.90 4.80
C LEU A 92 -4.34 -4.42 5.96
N LEU A 93 -5.58 -4.82 5.69
CA LEU A 93 -6.50 -5.38 6.67
C LEU A 93 -6.67 -6.88 6.43
N GLN A 94 -6.55 -7.67 7.48
CA GLN A 94 -6.86 -9.09 7.44
C GLN A 94 -8.35 -9.31 7.69
N LEU A 95 -9.03 -10.00 6.78
CA LEU A 95 -10.41 -10.44 7.01
C LEU A 95 -10.38 -11.74 7.84
N THR A 96 -11.12 -11.75 8.95
CA THR A 96 -11.21 -12.87 9.90
C THR A 96 -11.82 -14.16 9.31
N SER A 97 -12.36 -14.12 8.10
CA SER A 97 -13.11 -15.20 7.45
C SER A 97 -12.34 -15.92 6.31
N GLY A 98 -11.02 -15.80 6.24
CA GLY A 98 -10.20 -16.46 5.20
C GLY A 98 -10.37 -15.84 3.80
N GLN A 99 -11.06 -14.70 3.69
CA GLN A 99 -11.34 -13.97 2.45
C GLN A 99 -10.13 -13.18 1.91
N GLY A 100 -8.94 -13.43 2.45
CA GLY A 100 -7.70 -12.81 2.00
C GLY A 100 -7.43 -11.43 2.62
N LEU A 101 -6.46 -10.74 2.04
CA LEU A 101 -5.99 -9.44 2.47
C LEU A 101 -6.74 -8.34 1.71
N LEU A 102 -7.25 -7.36 2.44
CA LEU A 102 -7.91 -6.18 1.90
C LEU A 102 -6.96 -4.99 1.96
N THR A 103 -6.89 -4.23 0.87
CA THR A 103 -6.17 -2.95 0.87
C THR A 103 -7.18 -1.84 1.15
N THR A 104 -6.91 -1.05 2.18
CA THR A 104 -7.69 0.15 2.51
C THR A 104 -6.87 1.37 2.18
N LEU A 105 -7.47 2.32 1.48
CA LEU A 105 -6.88 3.61 1.16
C LEU A 105 -7.67 4.71 1.87
N ILE A 106 -6.98 5.46 2.71
CA ILE A 106 -7.52 6.59 3.46
C ILE A 106 -6.88 7.86 2.91
N GLU A 107 -7.64 8.67 2.21
CA GLU A 107 -7.20 9.96 1.69
C GLU A 107 -7.75 11.04 2.61
N THR A 108 -6.91 11.93 3.10
CA THR A 108 -7.30 13.02 4.00
C THR A 108 -6.86 14.34 3.42
N VAL A 109 -7.78 15.29 3.33
CA VAL A 109 -7.52 16.69 2.99
C VAL A 109 -7.68 17.49 4.27
N SER A 110 -6.73 18.36 4.60
CA SER A 110 -6.72 19.10 5.87
C SER A 110 -7.19 20.55 5.76
N SER A 111 -7.38 21.07 4.53
CA SER A 111 -7.74 22.46 4.27
C SER A 111 -8.58 22.58 2.99
N PRO A 112 -9.63 23.44 2.95
CA PRO A 112 -10.04 24.40 3.98
C PRO A 112 -10.71 23.76 5.21
N GLN A 113 -11.13 22.50 5.11
CA GLN A 113 -11.70 21.72 6.20
C GLN A 113 -11.08 20.33 6.17
N VAL A 114 -10.87 19.75 7.36
CA VAL A 114 -10.40 18.38 7.47
C VAL A 114 -11.53 17.42 7.07
N ASP A 115 -11.29 16.65 6.02
CA ASP A 115 -12.19 15.60 5.56
C ASP A 115 -11.40 14.39 5.06
N ALA A 116 -12.01 13.20 5.14
CA ALA A 116 -11.35 11.96 4.76
C ALA A 116 -12.27 11.05 3.95
N ARG A 117 -11.70 10.47 2.89
CA ARG A 117 -12.33 9.43 2.08
C ARG A 117 -11.64 8.10 2.36
N ILE A 118 -12.46 7.06 2.57
CA ILE A 118 -11.98 5.69 2.74
C ILE A 118 -12.46 4.85 1.56
N SER A 119 -11.51 4.24 0.86
CA SER A 119 -11.74 3.34 -0.27
C SER A 119 -11.16 1.97 0.05
N PHE A 120 -11.81 0.92 -0.45
CA PHE A 120 -11.36 -0.46 -0.24
C PHE A 120 -11.07 -1.10 -1.59
N LEU A 121 -9.99 -1.88 -1.63
CA LEU A 121 -9.50 -2.56 -2.81
C LEU A 121 -9.29 -4.03 -2.46
N SER A 122 -9.74 -4.91 -3.34
CA SER A 122 -9.49 -6.34 -3.23
C SER A 122 -8.00 -6.66 -3.41
N ALA A 123 -7.61 -7.92 -3.16
CA ALA A 123 -6.24 -8.38 -3.40
C ALA A 123 -5.80 -8.31 -4.88
N SER A 124 -6.73 -8.12 -5.83
CA SER A 124 -6.44 -7.90 -7.25
C SER A 124 -6.39 -6.41 -7.63
N GLY A 125 -6.72 -5.50 -6.71
CA GLY A 125 -6.80 -4.06 -6.98
C GLY A 125 -8.18 -3.59 -7.46
N GLU A 126 -9.19 -4.45 -7.42
CA GLU A 126 -10.56 -4.06 -7.79
C GLU A 126 -11.19 -3.24 -6.66
N ALA A 127 -11.82 -2.11 -7.01
CA ALA A 127 -12.53 -1.26 -6.06
C ALA A 127 -13.75 -2.00 -5.48
N LEU A 128 -13.78 -2.12 -4.16
CA LEU A 128 -14.87 -2.75 -3.44
C LEU A 128 -15.86 -1.70 -2.92
N PRO A 129 -17.18 -2.00 -2.91
CA PRO A 129 -18.17 -1.09 -2.37
C PRO A 129 -17.91 -0.79 -0.89
N SER A 130 -17.67 0.47 -0.56
CA SER A 130 -17.39 0.91 0.81
C SER A 130 -18.56 0.69 1.76
N THR A 131 -19.80 0.79 1.27
CA THR A 131 -21.03 0.63 2.05
C THR A 131 -21.21 -0.75 2.67
N THR A 132 -20.59 -1.78 2.08
CA THR A 132 -20.63 -3.15 2.61
C THR A 132 -19.62 -3.38 3.74
N LEU A 133 -18.53 -2.60 3.76
CA LEU A 133 -17.39 -2.79 4.64
C LEU A 133 -17.33 -1.76 5.77
N LEU A 134 -17.89 -0.57 5.55
CA LEU A 134 -17.85 0.54 6.48
C LEU A 134 -19.19 1.28 6.46
N ARG A 135 -19.81 1.38 7.64
CA ARG A 135 -20.90 2.33 7.87
C ARG A 135 -20.30 3.62 8.42
N LEU A 136 -20.36 4.68 7.64
CA LEU A 136 -19.98 6.01 8.13
C LEU A 136 -20.97 6.45 9.21
N PRO A 137 -20.49 7.04 10.32
CA PRO A 137 -21.36 7.63 11.32
C PRO A 137 -22.16 8.77 10.69
N SER A 138 -23.43 8.85 11.05
CA SER A 138 -24.29 9.98 10.73
C SER A 138 -24.12 11.09 11.76
N SER A 139 -24.56 12.32 11.45
CA SER A 139 -24.54 13.43 12.39
C SER A 139 -25.24 13.12 13.72
N GLU A 140 -26.30 12.28 13.70
CA GLU A 140 -27.01 11.85 14.91
C GLU A 140 -26.14 10.99 15.83
N ASP A 141 -25.25 10.16 15.26
CA ASP A 141 -24.38 9.28 16.04
C ASP A 141 -23.41 10.10 16.92
N PHE A 142 -23.01 11.30 16.46
CA PHE A 142 -22.20 12.24 17.23
C PHE A 142 -22.99 12.94 18.35
N LEU A 143 -24.29 13.20 18.16
CA LEU A 143 -25.15 13.81 19.19
C LEU A 143 -25.47 12.83 20.31
N ARG A 144 -25.65 11.54 19.99
CA ARG A 144 -25.91 10.49 21.00
C ARG A 144 -24.71 10.23 21.90
N GLY A 145 -23.49 10.33 21.37
CA GLY A 145 -22.25 10.23 22.15
C GLY A 145 -21.99 11.41 23.08
N LEU A 146 -22.69 12.53 22.91
CA LEU A 146 -22.61 13.72 23.77
C LEU A 146 -23.58 13.69 24.96
N GLN A 147 -24.31 12.57 25.19
CA GLN A 147 -25.00 12.33 26.46
C GLN A 147 -23.96 12.12 27.56
N LEU A 148 -23.39 13.22 28.05
CA LEU A 148 -22.59 13.29 29.27
C LEU A 148 -23.53 13.05 30.48
N PRO A 149 -23.07 12.31 31.51
CA PRO A 149 -23.79 12.21 32.78
C PRO A 149 -23.95 13.55 33.48
#